data_AF-A0A916LV41-F1
#
_entry.id   AF-A0A916LV41-F1
#
_cell.length_a   1.000
_cell.length_b   1.000
_cell.length_c   1.000
_cell.angle_alpha   90.00
_cell.angle_beta   90.00
_cell.angle_gamma   90.00
#
_symmetry.space_group_name_H-M   'P 1'
#
loop_
_entity.id
_entity.type
_entity.pdbx_description
1 polymer ?
#
loop_
_entity_poly.entity_id
_entity_poly.type
_entity_poly.pdbx_seq_one_letter_code
_entity_poly.pdbx_strand_id
1 'polypeptide(L)'
;MTKVRVGGEPVRKFIIENLGEHPRDIVRVTCEKFGCSRQAVHKHLQRLIADGSVTDGGQTRNKTYQLAPLVKWSKQYELATGLAEDTVWRADIRELLGKLPENVLSIWHYGFTEMFNNVIDHSGARVVSISLTKTAAATTIEIYDDGVGIFKKIQAALGLVDARHAVLELAKGKFTTDPRNHSGEGIFFTSRMFDDFMISSGEVFFSHQFDEKEDWILQSNSSSGGTLVKMVLHNHTARTTKKVFDKFTSDDDYGFTKTVVPVKLMRYGDDNLVSRSQAKRLLTRVDRFKTVVLDFAGIASIGQAFADEVFRVFRAKNPGVEVVPMHTSSEVKRMITRAEALGAHDSAGGA
;
A
#
# COMPACT_ATOMS: atom_id res chain seq x y z
N MET A 1 24.80 18.52 37.08
CA MET A 1 24.68 17.43 36.08
C MET A 1 24.83 18.03 34.69
N THR A 2 25.83 17.63 33.92
CA THR A 2 26.09 18.18 32.59
C THR A 2 25.12 17.56 31.59
N LYS A 3 24.18 18.34 31.03
CA LYS A 3 23.35 17.86 29.90
C LYS A 3 24.29 17.46 28.75
N VAL A 4 24.31 16.18 28.40
CA VAL A 4 25.02 15.68 27.22
C VAL A 4 24.52 16.47 26.01
N ARG A 5 25.42 17.12 25.27
CA ARG A 5 25.07 17.84 24.05
C ARG A 5 24.67 16.81 23.00
N VAL A 6 23.37 16.59 22.83
CA VAL A 6 22.83 15.80 21.70
C VAL A 6 23.40 16.38 20.41
N GLY A 7 23.91 15.51 19.54
CA GLY A 7 24.45 15.91 18.25
C GLY A 7 23.40 16.70 17.46
N GLY A 8 23.81 17.80 16.83
CA GLY A 8 22.88 18.64 16.06
C GLY A 8 22.29 17.96 14.82
N GLU A 9 22.79 16.79 14.45
CA GLU A 9 22.34 15.96 13.34
C GLU A 9 21.07 15.16 13.68
N PRO A 10 21.01 14.35 14.75
CA PRO A 10 19.75 13.81 15.30
C PRO A 10 18.60 14.84 15.39
N VAL A 11 18.89 16.08 15.80
CA VAL A 11 17.89 17.15 15.86
C VAL A 11 17.40 17.58 14.47
N ARG A 12 18.31 17.75 13.49
CA ARG A 12 17.91 18.05 12.10
C ARG A 12 17.17 16.89 11.44
N LYS A 13 17.59 15.65 11.69
CA LYS A 13 16.93 14.44 11.19
C LYS A 13 15.49 14.36 11.68
N PHE A 14 15.27 14.51 12.99
CA PHE A 14 13.92 14.55 13.57
C PHE A 14 13.06 15.69 13.00
N ILE A 15 13.64 16.90 12.84
CA ILE A 15 12.93 18.02 12.19
C ILE A 15 12.47 17.63 10.78
N ILE A 16 13.35 17.05 9.96
CA ILE A 16 13.04 16.62 8.59
C ILE A 16 11.93 15.56 8.58
N GLU A 17 12.04 14.54 9.44
CA GLU A 17 11.09 13.42 9.52
C GLU A 17 9.69 13.86 9.99
N ASN A 18 9.58 14.85 10.88
CA ASN A 18 8.31 15.24 11.52
C ASN A 18 7.70 16.51 10.90
N LEU A 19 8.30 17.11 9.85
CA LEU A 19 7.90 18.43 9.35
C LEU A 19 6.54 18.43 8.64
N GLY A 20 6.16 17.32 8.02
CA GLY A 20 4.89 17.18 7.29
C GLY A 20 3.67 17.22 8.22
N GLU A 21 3.77 16.57 9.37
CA GLU A 21 2.73 16.54 10.41
C GLU A 21 2.71 17.82 11.25
N HIS A 22 3.88 18.43 11.50
CA HIS A 22 4.06 19.56 12.41
C HIS A 22 4.49 20.89 11.74
N PRO A 23 3.92 21.31 10.58
CA PRO A 23 4.42 22.47 9.83
C PRO A 23 4.26 23.81 10.58
N ARG A 24 3.46 23.86 11.65
CA ARG A 24 3.26 25.06 12.51
C ARG A 24 3.96 24.96 13.86
N ASP A 25 4.22 23.77 14.38
CA ASP A 25 4.68 23.56 15.75
C ASP A 25 5.87 22.60 15.91
N ILE A 26 6.55 22.23 14.81
CA ILE A 26 7.79 21.43 14.85
C ILE A 26 8.84 21.95 15.85
N VAL A 27 8.89 23.28 16.04
CA VAL A 27 9.76 23.92 17.03
C VAL A 27 9.44 23.48 18.46
N ARG A 28 8.15 23.38 18.80
CA ARG A 28 7.64 22.91 20.09
C ARG A 28 7.95 21.43 20.27
N VAL A 29 7.54 20.59 19.32
CA VAL A 29 7.72 19.13 19.35
C VAL A 29 9.20 18.75 19.45
N THR A 30 10.08 19.44 18.72
CA THR A 30 11.54 19.22 18.80
C THR A 30 12.12 19.66 20.15
N CYS A 31 11.64 20.75 20.75
CA CYS A 31 12.06 21.15 22.10
C CYS A 31 11.65 20.11 23.15
N GLU A 32 10.43 19.59 23.06
CA GLU A 32 9.91 18.53 23.94
C GLU A 32 10.70 17.23 23.78
N LYS A 33 10.96 16.79 22.54
CA LYS A 33 11.69 15.55 22.22
C LYS A 33 13.15 15.54 22.71
N PHE A 34 13.85 16.67 22.64
CA PHE A 34 15.30 16.76 22.94
C PHE A 34 15.66 17.55 24.19
N GLY A 35 14.69 18.12 24.91
CA GLY A 35 14.92 18.94 26.11
C GLY A 35 15.80 20.17 25.86
N CYS A 36 15.75 20.72 24.64
CA CYS A 36 16.55 21.85 24.16
C CYS A 36 15.71 23.14 24.04
N SER A 37 16.37 24.29 23.84
CA SER A 37 15.68 25.58 23.74
C SER A 37 15.17 25.88 22.33
N ARG A 38 14.12 26.71 22.22
CA ARG A 38 13.57 27.15 20.93
C ARG A 38 14.62 27.82 20.05
N GLN A 39 15.55 28.58 20.65
CA GLN A 39 16.67 29.21 19.94
C GLN A 39 17.62 28.18 19.32
N ALA A 40 17.87 27.05 20.00
CA ALA A 40 18.67 25.95 19.43
C ALA A 40 17.96 25.28 18.26
N VAL A 41 16.66 25.01 18.38
CA VAL A 41 15.85 24.45 17.29
C VAL A 41 15.76 25.40 16.09
N HIS A 42 15.57 26.69 16.31
CA HIS A 42 15.62 27.69 15.24
C HIS A 42 16.99 27.74 14.56
N LYS A 43 18.11 27.58 15.28
CA LYS A 43 19.44 27.46 14.65
C LYS A 43 19.57 26.21 13.77
N HIS A 44 18.87 25.12 14.08
CA HIS A 44 18.79 23.95 13.21
C HIS A 44 17.89 24.18 11.98
N LEU A 45 16.71 24.80 12.15
CA LEU A 45 15.83 25.17 11.04
C LEU A 45 16.49 26.17 10.08
N GLN A 46 17.18 27.20 10.58
CA GLN A 46 17.89 28.16 9.74
C GLN A 46 19.04 27.51 8.95
N ARG A 47 19.67 26.45 9.48
CA ARG A 47 20.61 25.64 8.70
C ARG A 47 19.90 24.85 7.59
N LEU A 48 18.76 24.23 7.90
CA LEU A 48 17.95 23.48 6.92
C LEU A 48 17.31 24.37 5.83
N ILE A 49 17.14 25.67 6.10
CA ILE A 49 16.74 26.66 5.10
C ILE A 49 17.95 27.08 4.26
N ALA A 50 19.12 27.31 4.88
CA ALA A 50 20.35 27.67 4.18
C ALA A 50 20.94 26.53 3.34
N ASP A 51 20.67 25.26 3.67
CA ASP A 51 21.02 24.09 2.85
C ASP A 51 19.90 23.66 1.88
N GLY A 52 18.79 24.41 1.83
CA GLY A 52 17.71 24.21 0.87
C GLY A 52 16.78 23.03 1.15
N SER A 53 16.93 22.32 2.28
CA SER A 53 16.06 21.21 2.69
C SER A 53 14.65 21.64 3.11
N VAL A 54 14.50 22.87 3.60
CA VAL A 54 13.28 23.41 4.22
C VAL A 54 13.00 24.81 3.68
N THR A 55 11.74 25.11 3.38
CA THR A 55 11.24 26.48 3.17
C THR A 55 10.44 26.95 4.39
N ASP A 56 10.36 28.26 4.57
CA ASP A 56 9.46 28.89 5.53
C ASP A 56 8.49 29.88 4.87
N GLY A 57 7.37 30.12 5.54
CA GLY A 57 6.28 30.95 5.02
C GLY A 57 5.46 31.58 6.14
N GLY A 58 4.63 32.57 5.79
CA GLY A 58 3.85 33.35 6.77
C GLY A 58 4.71 34.32 7.61
N GLN A 59 4.04 35.18 8.38
CA GLN A 59 4.70 36.19 9.21
C GLN A 59 4.55 35.91 10.70
N THR A 60 5.65 36.13 11.44
CA THR A 60 5.72 36.22 12.91
C THR A 60 5.03 35.08 13.67
N ARG A 61 3.75 35.21 14.03
CA ARG A 61 2.97 34.19 14.77
C ARG A 61 2.39 33.10 13.87
N ASN A 62 2.20 33.38 12.57
CA ASN A 62 1.63 32.45 11.59
C ASN A 62 2.74 31.79 10.75
N LYS A 63 3.94 31.62 11.33
CA LYS A 63 5.09 31.08 10.61
C LYS A 63 4.95 29.57 10.43
N THR A 64 4.95 29.13 9.17
CA THR A 64 4.94 27.73 8.76
C THR A 64 6.30 27.32 8.20
N TYR A 65 6.63 26.03 8.31
CA TYR A 65 7.79 25.40 7.70
C TYR A 65 7.34 24.21 6.85
N GLN A 66 7.99 23.98 5.71
CA GLN A 66 7.69 22.87 4.80
C GLN A 66 8.98 22.26 4.25
N LEU A 67 8.94 20.98 3.86
CA LEU A 67 10.06 20.36 3.15
C LEU A 67 10.14 20.90 1.71
N ALA A 68 11.33 21.29 1.28
CA ALA A 68 11.55 21.74 -0.08
C ALA A 68 11.74 20.55 -1.05
N PRO A 69 11.32 20.67 -2.32
CA PRO A 69 11.70 19.74 -3.37
C PRO A 69 13.17 19.97 -3.75
N LEU A 70 14.05 19.07 -3.33
CA LEU A 70 15.47 19.03 -3.72
C LEU A 70 15.65 18.54 -5.17
N VAL A 71 14.74 17.69 -5.64
CA VAL A 71 14.58 17.33 -7.06
C VAL A 71 13.10 17.41 -7.38
N LYS A 72 12.75 18.02 -8.51
CA LYS A 72 11.43 17.91 -9.13
C LYS A 72 11.62 17.70 -10.63
N TRP A 73 11.02 16.64 -11.15
CA TRP A 73 11.15 16.23 -12.54
C TRP A 73 9.85 15.60 -13.02
N SER A 74 9.58 15.72 -14.32
CA SER A 74 8.45 15.04 -14.97
C SER A 74 8.74 14.83 -16.45
N LYS A 75 8.40 13.66 -16.99
CA LYS A 75 8.59 13.31 -18.40
C LYS A 75 7.42 12.46 -18.89
N GLN A 76 7.11 12.59 -20.18
CA GLN A 76 6.04 11.88 -20.85
C GLN A 76 6.64 10.98 -21.94
N TYR A 77 6.07 9.79 -22.10
CA TYR A 77 6.53 8.77 -23.04
C TYR A 77 5.32 8.25 -23.83
N GLU A 78 5.47 8.11 -25.14
CA GLU A 78 4.52 7.35 -25.95
C GLU A 78 4.80 5.85 -25.76
N LEU A 79 3.75 5.04 -25.59
CA LEU A 79 3.86 3.59 -25.45
C LEU A 79 4.06 2.94 -26.82
N ALA A 80 5.25 3.16 -27.39
CA ALA A 80 5.69 2.59 -28.64
C ALA A 80 6.40 1.23 -28.45
N THR A 81 6.41 0.41 -29.50
CA THR A 81 7.08 -0.89 -29.51
C THR A 81 8.58 -0.74 -29.19
N GLY A 82 9.04 -1.40 -28.12
CA GLY A 82 10.43 -1.35 -27.67
C GLY A 82 10.71 -0.40 -26.51
N LEU A 83 9.71 0.31 -25.98
CA LEU A 83 9.83 0.95 -24.67
C LEU A 83 9.86 -0.12 -23.58
N ALA A 84 10.87 -0.09 -22.70
CA ALA A 84 11.05 -1.03 -21.60
C ALA A 84 11.24 -0.30 -20.26
N GLU A 85 10.74 -0.91 -19.18
CA GLU A 85 10.78 -0.40 -17.81
C GLU A 85 12.20 -0.28 -17.27
N ASP A 86 13.07 -1.23 -17.62
CA ASP A 86 14.48 -1.26 -17.24
C ASP A 86 15.23 -0.04 -17.81
N THR A 87 14.87 0.36 -19.02
CA THR A 87 15.55 1.38 -19.81
C THR A 87 15.15 2.76 -19.30
N VAL A 88 13.86 2.97 -19.03
CA VAL A 88 13.36 4.18 -18.35
C VAL A 88 13.93 4.29 -16.92
N TRP A 89 14.00 3.17 -16.20
CA TRP A 89 14.64 3.14 -14.87
C TRP A 89 16.11 3.56 -14.93
N ARG A 90 16.91 2.95 -15.81
CA ARG A 90 18.35 3.23 -15.94
C ARG A 90 18.62 4.67 -16.41
N ALA A 91 17.92 5.13 -17.44
CA ALA A 91 18.24 6.37 -18.14
C ALA A 91 17.67 7.64 -17.49
N ASP A 92 16.49 7.56 -16.86
CA ASP A 92 15.82 8.73 -16.27
C ASP A 92 15.74 8.63 -14.74
N ILE A 93 15.13 7.57 -14.20
CA ILE A 93 14.74 7.52 -12.78
C ILE A 93 15.94 7.33 -11.84
N ARG A 94 16.87 6.43 -12.19
CA ARG A 94 17.96 6.03 -11.30
C ARG A 94 18.89 7.18 -10.95
N GLU A 95 19.16 8.10 -11.88
CA GLU A 95 20.02 9.26 -11.62
C GLU A 95 19.34 10.28 -10.70
N LEU A 96 18.05 10.56 -10.90
CA LEU A 96 17.25 11.49 -10.09
C LEU A 96 17.15 11.05 -8.61
N LEU A 97 17.14 9.74 -8.35
CA LEU A 97 17.24 9.20 -7.00
C LEU A 97 18.59 9.48 -6.33
N GLY A 98 19.66 9.65 -7.12
CA GLY A 98 21.00 10.02 -6.66
C GLY A 98 21.62 9.00 -5.70
N LYS A 99 22.08 9.48 -4.54
CA LYS A 99 22.55 8.63 -3.43
C LYS A 99 21.40 8.40 -2.45
N LEU A 100 21.12 7.12 -2.20
CA LEU A 100 20.19 6.57 -1.20
C LEU A 100 20.78 5.23 -0.69
N PRO A 101 20.35 4.73 0.47
CA PRO A 101 20.72 3.39 0.94
C PRO A 101 20.34 2.29 -0.07
N GLU A 102 21.13 1.22 -0.14
CA GLU A 102 20.94 0.14 -1.13
C GLU A 102 19.55 -0.51 -1.04
N ASN A 103 19.04 -0.74 0.18
CA ASN A 103 17.71 -1.29 0.40
C ASN A 103 16.58 -0.35 -0.06
N VAL A 104 16.80 0.98 0.02
CA VAL A 104 15.87 2.00 -0.48
C VAL A 104 15.88 2.01 -2.01
N LEU A 105 17.06 1.90 -2.63
CA LEU A 105 17.20 1.75 -4.09
C LEU A 105 16.60 0.44 -4.61
N SER A 106 16.71 -0.65 -3.85
CA SER A 106 16.13 -1.96 -4.20
C SER A 106 14.60 -1.92 -4.22
N ILE A 107 13.98 -1.24 -3.24
CA ILE A 107 12.53 -1.02 -3.20
C ILE A 107 12.10 -0.12 -4.37
N TRP A 108 12.81 0.99 -4.62
CA TRP A 108 12.51 1.87 -5.75
C TRP A 108 12.63 1.18 -7.09
N HIS A 109 13.65 0.35 -7.29
CA HIS A 109 13.86 -0.40 -8.52
C HIS A 109 12.67 -1.33 -8.77
N TYR A 110 12.40 -2.26 -7.85
CA TYR A 110 11.30 -3.22 -7.98
C TYR A 110 9.94 -2.52 -8.13
N GLY A 111 9.65 -1.53 -7.28
CA GLY A 111 8.38 -0.82 -7.32
C GLY A 111 8.17 -0.05 -8.63
N PHE A 112 9.21 0.63 -9.13
CA PHE A 112 9.12 1.34 -10.40
C PHE A 112 8.95 0.38 -11.58
N THR A 113 9.79 -0.66 -11.69
CA THR A 113 9.76 -1.58 -12.83
C THR A 113 8.45 -2.35 -12.89
N GLU A 114 7.96 -2.87 -11.76
CA GLU A 114 6.65 -3.54 -11.70
C GLU A 114 5.50 -2.63 -12.14
N MET A 115 5.44 -1.38 -11.62
CA MET A 115 4.33 -0.48 -11.95
C MET A 115 4.40 0.05 -13.38
N PHE A 116 5.60 0.32 -13.90
CA PHE A 116 5.77 0.76 -15.28
C PHE A 116 5.52 -0.38 -16.28
N ASN A 117 5.94 -1.61 -15.97
CA ASN A 117 5.63 -2.77 -16.82
C ASN A 117 4.13 -3.10 -16.82
N ASN A 118 3.43 -2.96 -15.69
CA ASN A 118 1.95 -3.02 -15.67
C ASN A 118 1.31 -1.94 -16.58
N VAL A 119 1.93 -0.77 -16.75
CA VAL A 119 1.45 0.20 -17.75
C VAL A 119 1.68 -0.30 -19.17
N ILE A 120 2.89 -0.77 -19.51
CA ILE A 120 3.23 -1.31 -20.84
C ILE A 120 2.27 -2.46 -21.22
N ASP A 121 2.23 -3.52 -20.42
CA ASP A 121 1.54 -4.76 -20.76
C ASP A 121 0.02 -4.68 -20.57
N HIS A 122 -0.47 -3.81 -19.68
CA HIS A 122 -1.86 -3.91 -19.21
C HIS A 122 -2.73 -2.65 -19.31
N SER A 123 -2.19 -1.44 -19.46
CA SER A 123 -3.03 -0.22 -19.47
C SER A 123 -3.94 -0.10 -20.71
N GLY A 124 -3.45 -0.52 -21.88
CA GLY A 124 -4.04 -0.14 -23.17
C GLY A 124 -3.93 1.36 -23.47
N ALA A 125 -3.05 2.07 -22.79
CA ALA A 125 -2.77 3.49 -23.01
C ALA A 125 -1.96 3.72 -24.28
N ARG A 126 -1.94 4.97 -24.73
CA ARG A 126 -1.04 5.49 -25.77
C ARG A 126 0.13 6.25 -25.14
N VAL A 127 -0.06 6.83 -23.96
CA VAL A 127 0.89 7.73 -23.30
C VAL A 127 0.97 7.44 -21.81
N VAL A 128 2.19 7.45 -21.28
CA VAL A 128 2.47 7.43 -19.83
C VAL A 128 3.23 8.69 -19.42
N SER A 129 2.80 9.30 -18.32
CA SER A 129 3.40 10.49 -17.72
C SER A 129 3.99 10.11 -16.36
N ILE A 130 5.27 10.39 -16.14
CA ILE A 130 5.96 10.14 -14.87
C ILE A 130 6.26 11.48 -14.19
N SER A 131 6.00 11.55 -12.88
CA SER A 131 6.39 12.63 -11.98
C SER A 131 7.33 12.07 -10.91
N LEU A 132 8.40 12.80 -10.57
CA LEU A 132 9.30 12.49 -9.47
C LEU A 132 9.56 13.75 -8.65
N THR A 133 9.30 13.68 -7.35
CA THR A 133 9.64 14.74 -6.40
C THR A 133 10.43 14.14 -5.23
N LYS A 134 11.65 14.64 -4.99
CA LYS A 134 12.48 14.24 -3.86
C LYS A 134 12.65 15.41 -2.89
N THR A 135 12.34 15.16 -1.61
CA THR A 135 12.62 16.06 -0.49
C THR A 135 13.78 15.53 0.35
N ALA A 136 14.14 16.22 1.43
CA ALA A 136 15.09 15.69 2.40
C ALA A 136 14.58 14.42 3.13
N ALA A 137 13.27 14.33 3.42
CA ALA A 137 12.68 13.20 4.16
C ALA A 137 12.39 11.99 3.27
N ALA A 138 11.69 12.22 2.16
CA ALA A 138 11.13 11.18 1.31
C ALA A 138 11.23 11.53 -0.17
N THR A 139 11.11 10.49 -1.00
CA THR A 139 10.89 10.60 -2.46
C THR A 139 9.47 10.14 -2.78
N THR A 140 8.85 10.80 -3.76
CA THR A 140 7.57 10.40 -4.37
C THR A 140 7.79 10.18 -5.86
N ILE A 141 7.23 9.08 -6.40
CA ILE A 141 7.08 8.88 -7.84
C ILE A 141 5.60 8.65 -8.14
N GLU A 142 5.11 9.31 -9.19
CA GLU A 142 3.78 9.15 -9.73
C GLU A 142 3.89 8.68 -11.18
N ILE A 143 3.09 7.69 -11.57
CA ILE A 143 2.99 7.14 -12.93
C ILE A 143 1.52 7.23 -13.32
N TYR A 144 1.22 7.97 -14.39
CA TYR A 144 -0.14 8.12 -14.93
C TYR A 144 -0.22 7.62 -16.38
N ASP A 145 -1.09 6.66 -16.66
CA ASP A 145 -1.40 6.17 -18.01
C ASP A 145 -2.70 6.81 -18.56
N ASP A 146 -2.81 7.04 -19.88
CA ASP A 146 -4.04 7.54 -20.54
C ASP A 146 -5.02 6.44 -21.00
N GLY A 147 -4.92 5.24 -20.43
CA GLY A 147 -5.58 4.02 -20.91
C GLY A 147 -6.96 3.69 -20.31
N VAL A 148 -7.30 2.40 -20.30
CA VAL A 148 -8.65 1.90 -19.95
C VAL A 148 -9.00 2.11 -18.47
N GLY A 149 -7.98 2.15 -17.61
CA GLY A 149 -8.12 2.22 -16.17
C GLY A 149 -8.21 0.84 -15.51
N ILE A 150 -7.32 0.58 -14.56
CA ILE A 150 -7.11 -0.75 -13.96
C ILE A 150 -8.38 -1.39 -13.38
N PHE A 151 -9.19 -0.67 -12.60
CA PHE A 151 -10.39 -1.25 -11.96
C PHE A 151 -11.45 -1.63 -13.00
N LYS A 152 -11.60 -0.86 -14.08
CA LYS A 152 -12.48 -1.18 -15.20
C LYS A 152 -12.00 -2.43 -15.96
N LYS A 153 -10.68 -2.55 -16.19
CA LYS A 153 -10.09 -3.74 -16.83
C LYS A 153 -10.33 -5.01 -15.99
N ILE A 154 -10.11 -4.95 -14.68
CA ILE A 154 -10.36 -6.08 -13.76
C ILE A 154 -11.85 -6.39 -13.68
N GLN A 155 -12.71 -5.36 -13.62
CA GLN A 155 -14.17 -5.53 -13.61
C GLN A 155 -14.64 -6.31 -14.84
N ALA A 156 -14.18 -5.93 -16.04
CA ALA A 156 -14.50 -6.63 -17.28
C ALA A 156 -13.94 -8.06 -17.30
N ALA A 157 -12.67 -8.25 -16.92
CA ALA A 157 -12.00 -9.55 -16.95
C ALA A 157 -12.58 -10.59 -15.96
N LEU A 158 -13.26 -10.15 -14.90
CA LEU A 158 -13.88 -11.02 -13.90
C LEU A 158 -15.43 -10.96 -13.88
N GLY A 159 -16.05 -10.23 -14.80
CA GLY A 159 -17.52 -10.07 -14.86
C GLY A 159 -18.12 -9.44 -13.59
N LEU A 160 -17.38 -8.54 -12.92
CA LEU A 160 -17.79 -7.97 -11.64
C LEU A 160 -18.90 -6.92 -11.83
N VAL A 161 -19.92 -6.99 -10.98
CA VAL A 161 -21.08 -6.06 -11.00
C VAL A 161 -20.66 -4.60 -10.73
N ASP A 162 -19.55 -4.39 -10.03
CA ASP A 162 -19.05 -3.05 -9.65
C ASP A 162 -17.52 -3.04 -9.61
N ALA A 163 -16.90 -1.95 -10.08
CA ALA A 163 -15.45 -1.76 -10.12
C ALA A 163 -14.78 -1.81 -8.73
N ARG A 164 -15.48 -1.47 -7.64
CA ARG A 164 -14.95 -1.57 -6.27
C ARG A 164 -14.61 -3.00 -5.87
N HIS A 165 -15.26 -4.02 -6.45
CA HIS A 165 -14.87 -5.41 -6.23
C HIS A 165 -13.48 -5.75 -6.78
N ALA A 166 -12.95 -4.99 -7.76
CA ALA A 166 -11.59 -5.17 -8.24
C ALA A 166 -10.53 -4.83 -7.16
N VAL A 167 -10.86 -3.94 -6.21
CA VAL A 167 -9.99 -3.56 -5.08
C VAL A 167 -9.69 -4.79 -4.21
N LEU A 168 -10.71 -5.61 -3.93
CA LEU A 168 -10.57 -6.88 -3.21
C LEU A 168 -9.66 -7.86 -3.97
N GLU A 169 -9.79 -7.95 -5.29
CA GLU A 169 -9.04 -8.90 -6.12
C GLU A 169 -7.56 -8.52 -6.27
N LEU A 170 -7.23 -7.22 -6.26
CA LEU A 170 -5.86 -6.73 -6.10
C LEU A 170 -5.34 -6.99 -4.67
N ALA A 171 -6.16 -6.73 -3.64
CA ALA A 171 -5.75 -6.91 -2.25
C ALA A 171 -5.40 -8.37 -1.91
N LYS A 172 -6.08 -9.35 -2.54
CA LYS A 172 -5.78 -10.79 -2.49
C LYS A 172 -4.46 -11.17 -3.15
N GLY A 173 -4.05 -10.47 -4.22
CA GLY A 173 -2.91 -10.84 -5.06
C GLY A 173 -3.17 -12.01 -6.03
N LYS A 174 -2.13 -12.46 -6.72
CA LYS A 174 -2.17 -13.48 -7.80
C LYS A 174 -3.23 -13.20 -8.87
N PHE A 175 -3.47 -11.93 -9.20
CA PHE A 175 -4.39 -11.54 -10.27
C PHE A 175 -3.61 -11.00 -11.47
N THR A 176 -3.90 -11.56 -12.64
CA THR A 176 -3.36 -11.15 -13.94
C THR A 176 -4.39 -11.47 -15.01
N THR A 177 -4.41 -10.66 -16.08
CA THR A 177 -5.17 -10.98 -17.30
C THR A 177 -4.38 -11.82 -18.31
N ASP A 178 -3.07 -11.98 -18.14
CA ASP A 178 -2.24 -12.95 -18.89
C ASP A 178 -1.36 -13.79 -17.93
N PRO A 179 -1.82 -14.99 -17.53
CA PRO A 179 -1.09 -15.86 -16.62
C PRO A 179 0.08 -16.62 -17.28
N ARG A 180 0.37 -16.41 -18.56
CA ARG A 180 1.56 -17.00 -19.22
C ARG A 180 2.79 -16.12 -19.05
N ASN A 181 2.59 -14.80 -18.96
CA ASN A 181 3.65 -13.79 -18.92
C ASN A 181 3.83 -13.15 -17.54
N HIS A 182 2.82 -13.20 -16.66
CA HIS A 182 2.88 -12.57 -15.33
C HIS A 182 2.32 -13.49 -14.23
N SER A 183 2.91 -13.42 -13.02
CA SER A 183 2.38 -14.10 -11.83
C SER A 183 1.14 -13.41 -11.22
N GLY A 184 0.97 -12.12 -11.50
CA GLY A 184 -0.08 -11.30 -10.88
C GLY A 184 0.23 -10.87 -9.44
N GLU A 185 1.51 -10.76 -9.10
CA GLU A 185 1.99 -10.53 -7.72
C GLU A 185 2.59 -9.13 -7.50
N GLY A 186 3.05 -8.46 -8.57
CA GLY A 186 3.71 -7.15 -8.52
C GLY A 186 2.99 -6.08 -7.70
N ILE A 187 1.71 -5.82 -8.00
CA ILE A 187 0.90 -4.83 -7.26
C ILE A 187 0.75 -5.21 -5.78
N PHE A 188 0.63 -6.50 -5.46
CA PHE A 188 0.49 -6.98 -4.08
C PHE A 188 1.77 -6.74 -3.28
N PHE A 189 2.94 -7.03 -3.86
CA PHE A 189 4.22 -6.84 -3.19
C PHE A 189 4.64 -5.37 -3.16
N THR A 190 4.60 -4.67 -4.29
CA THR A 190 4.94 -3.24 -4.39
C THR A 190 4.14 -2.40 -3.41
N SER A 191 2.81 -2.58 -3.32
CA SER A 191 1.98 -1.84 -2.35
C SER A 191 2.47 -1.96 -0.89
N ARG A 192 3.11 -3.08 -0.53
CA ARG A 192 3.59 -3.38 0.82
C ARG A 192 5.06 -2.99 1.08
N MET A 193 5.77 -2.44 0.10
CA MET A 193 7.16 -1.97 0.25
C MET A 193 7.30 -0.46 0.53
N PHE A 194 6.32 0.34 0.10
CA PHE A 194 6.29 1.79 0.22
C PHE A 194 5.66 2.26 1.53
N ASP A 195 5.83 3.54 1.88
CA ASP A 195 5.21 4.16 3.06
C ASP A 195 3.76 4.55 2.78
N ASP A 196 3.52 5.12 1.60
CA ASP A 196 2.20 5.35 1.01
C ASP A 196 2.25 4.87 -0.45
N PHE A 197 1.32 3.98 -0.79
CA PHE A 197 1.10 3.46 -2.12
C PHE A 197 -0.37 3.64 -2.48
N MET A 198 -0.67 4.32 -3.58
CA MET A 198 -2.05 4.54 -4.05
C MET A 198 -2.17 4.21 -5.53
N ILE A 199 -3.30 3.60 -5.92
CA ILE A 199 -3.77 3.42 -7.29
C ILE A 199 -5.14 4.09 -7.40
N SER A 200 -5.32 5.07 -8.28
CA SER A 200 -6.61 5.73 -8.54
C SER A 200 -6.99 5.62 -10.02
N SER A 201 -8.26 5.29 -10.31
CA SER A 201 -8.79 5.22 -11.68
C SER A 201 -10.31 5.40 -11.70
N GLY A 202 -10.77 6.47 -12.35
CA GLY A 202 -12.15 6.93 -12.26
C GLY A 202 -12.54 7.30 -10.82
N GLU A 203 -13.69 6.81 -10.35
CA GLU A 203 -14.17 7.02 -8.98
C GLU A 203 -13.50 6.12 -7.94
N VAL A 204 -12.79 5.06 -8.34
CA VAL A 204 -12.26 4.02 -7.45
C VAL A 204 -10.78 4.25 -7.19
N PHE A 205 -10.35 4.06 -5.95
CA PHE A 205 -8.94 3.98 -5.59
C PHE A 205 -8.65 2.87 -4.57
N PHE A 206 -7.48 2.24 -4.73
CA PHE A 206 -6.88 1.24 -3.85
C PHE A 206 -5.62 1.83 -3.24
N SER A 207 -5.27 1.44 -2.02
CA SER A 207 -4.08 1.94 -1.35
C SER A 207 -3.41 0.91 -0.42
N HIS A 208 -2.24 1.28 0.08
CA HIS A 208 -1.61 0.71 1.26
C HIS A 208 -0.72 1.77 1.92
N GLN A 209 -1.03 2.15 3.17
CA GLN A 209 -0.12 2.89 4.03
C GLN A 209 0.62 1.90 4.95
N PHE A 210 1.88 2.18 5.28
CA PHE A 210 2.72 1.29 6.10
C PHE A 210 2.54 1.54 7.60
N ASP A 211 2.45 0.46 8.38
CA ASP A 211 2.18 0.41 9.84
C ASP A 211 0.88 1.13 10.34
N GLU A 212 0.21 1.89 9.48
CA GLU A 212 -1.13 2.47 9.69
C GLU A 212 -2.24 1.42 9.79
N LYS A 213 -3.26 1.70 10.61
CA LYS A 213 -4.44 0.84 10.77
C LYS A 213 -5.56 1.26 9.84
N GLU A 214 -5.54 0.63 8.66
CA GLU A 214 -6.55 0.71 7.60
C GLU A 214 -6.62 2.01 6.80
N ASP A 215 -7.13 1.86 5.57
CA ASP A 215 -7.64 2.95 4.74
C ASP A 215 -8.54 2.34 3.63
N TRP A 216 -8.72 3.01 2.48
CA TRP A 216 -9.24 2.47 1.20
C TRP A 216 -10.75 2.16 1.09
N ILE A 217 -11.56 3.20 0.83
CA ILE A 217 -12.57 3.34 -0.26
C ILE A 217 -13.32 4.68 -0.04
N LEU A 218 -13.22 5.61 -0.98
CA LEU A 218 -14.14 6.75 -1.15
C LEU A 218 -14.36 6.99 -2.67
N GLN A 219 -15.31 7.84 -3.05
CA GLN A 219 -15.46 8.28 -4.45
C GLN A 219 -14.52 9.45 -4.76
N SER A 220 -13.75 9.35 -5.84
CA SER A 220 -13.10 10.50 -6.48
C SER A 220 -14.01 11.12 -7.54
N ASN A 221 -14.10 12.45 -7.59
CA ASN A 221 -14.82 13.18 -8.65
C ASN A 221 -14.04 13.28 -9.99
N SER A 222 -12.94 12.52 -10.15
CA SER A 222 -12.15 12.47 -11.38
C SER A 222 -12.79 11.52 -12.41
N SER A 223 -13.59 12.07 -13.33
CA SER A 223 -14.26 11.33 -14.42
C SER A 223 -13.34 10.99 -15.61
N SER A 224 -12.05 11.29 -15.53
CA SER A 224 -11.05 10.95 -16.56
C SER A 224 -10.80 9.44 -16.66
N GLY A 225 -10.33 9.01 -17.83
CA GLY A 225 -9.78 7.66 -18.03
C GLY A 225 -8.42 7.47 -17.33
N GLY A 226 -7.73 6.38 -17.67
CA GLY A 226 -6.39 6.11 -17.20
C GLY A 226 -6.29 5.53 -15.79
N THR A 227 -5.04 5.34 -15.35
CA THR A 227 -4.68 4.96 -13.97
C THR A 227 -3.57 5.89 -13.47
N LEU A 228 -3.72 6.41 -12.25
CA LEU A 228 -2.64 7.03 -11.49
C LEU A 228 -2.12 6.05 -10.45
N VAL A 229 -0.84 5.69 -10.50
CA VAL A 229 -0.11 5.03 -9.42
C VAL A 229 0.80 6.05 -8.74
N LYS A 230 0.69 6.19 -7.42
CA LYS A 230 1.56 7.02 -6.57
C LYS A 230 2.31 6.14 -5.59
N MET A 231 3.61 6.37 -5.45
CA MET A 231 4.50 5.66 -4.55
C MET A 231 5.29 6.68 -3.73
N VAL A 232 5.34 6.53 -2.40
CA VAL A 232 6.11 7.39 -1.48
C VAL A 232 7.02 6.52 -0.63
N LEU A 233 8.30 6.87 -0.57
CA LEU A 233 9.28 6.16 0.27
C LEU A 233 10.19 7.15 1.00
N HIS A 234 10.28 7.01 2.32
CA HIS A 234 11.29 7.69 3.12
C HIS A 234 12.69 7.35 2.60
N ASN A 235 13.55 8.38 2.48
CA ASN A 235 14.91 8.26 1.96
C ASN A 235 15.80 7.34 2.83
N HIS A 236 15.32 6.96 4.02
CA HIS A 236 15.91 5.97 4.92
C HIS A 236 14.80 5.09 5.49
N THR A 237 14.91 3.77 5.34
CA THR A 237 14.03 2.78 6.02
C THR A 237 14.81 1.53 6.42
N ALA A 238 14.30 0.78 7.39
CA ALA A 238 14.81 -0.53 7.79
C ALA A 238 14.16 -1.72 7.04
N ARG A 239 13.18 -1.44 6.18
CA ARG A 239 12.58 -2.42 5.24
C ARG A 239 13.60 -2.84 4.18
N THR A 240 13.43 -4.05 3.67
CA THR A 240 14.09 -4.54 2.45
C THR A 240 13.03 -5.27 1.60
N THR A 241 13.25 -5.42 0.30
CA THR A 241 12.38 -6.21 -0.58
C THR A 241 12.19 -7.63 -0.02
N LYS A 242 13.29 -8.29 0.37
CA LYS A 242 13.28 -9.61 1.05
C LYS A 242 12.39 -9.64 2.30
N LYS A 243 12.49 -8.67 3.22
CA LYS A 243 11.62 -8.59 4.42
C LYS A 243 10.12 -8.40 4.11
N VAL A 244 9.76 -8.05 2.88
CA VAL A 244 8.36 -8.00 2.43
C VAL A 244 7.97 -9.33 1.78
N PHE A 245 8.80 -9.91 0.91
CA PHE A 245 8.56 -11.26 0.37
C PHE A 245 8.42 -12.32 1.47
N ASP A 246 9.37 -12.38 2.42
CA ASP A 246 9.44 -13.34 3.53
C ASP A 246 8.19 -13.35 4.45
N LYS A 247 7.31 -12.33 4.37
CA LYS A 247 6.04 -12.30 5.12
C LYS A 247 4.92 -13.14 4.47
N PHE A 248 5.06 -13.45 3.19
CA PHE A 248 4.02 -14.02 2.32
C PHE A 248 4.48 -15.22 1.49
N THR A 249 5.79 -15.47 1.39
CA THR A 249 6.37 -16.69 0.83
C THR A 249 6.55 -17.77 1.89
N SER A 250 6.56 -19.06 1.51
CA SER A 250 6.94 -20.16 2.40
C SER A 250 8.42 -20.54 2.22
N ASP A 251 9.09 -20.91 3.32
CA ASP A 251 10.54 -21.17 3.36
C ASP A 251 11.01 -22.29 2.42
N ASP A 252 10.19 -23.32 2.19
CA ASP A 252 10.56 -24.50 1.38
C ASP A 252 10.62 -24.22 -0.14
N ASP A 253 9.68 -23.42 -0.65
CA ASP A 253 9.40 -23.26 -2.09
C ASP A 253 9.71 -21.85 -2.62
N TYR A 254 9.90 -20.85 -1.75
CA TYR A 254 9.84 -19.40 -2.04
C TYR A 254 8.56 -18.88 -2.73
N GLY A 255 7.61 -19.74 -3.10
CA GLY A 255 6.34 -19.31 -3.70
C GLY A 255 5.49 -18.46 -2.75
N PHE A 256 4.79 -17.47 -3.29
CA PHE A 256 3.80 -16.63 -2.60
C PHE A 256 2.61 -17.49 -2.13
N THR A 257 2.72 -18.11 -0.96
CA THR A 257 1.77 -19.11 -0.47
C THR A 257 0.80 -18.57 0.57
N LYS A 258 1.01 -17.35 1.07
CA LYS A 258 0.18 -16.72 2.10
C LYS A 258 -0.33 -15.35 1.67
N THR A 259 -1.64 -15.11 1.81
CA THR A 259 -2.25 -13.79 1.57
C THR A 259 -2.94 -13.23 2.81
N VAL A 260 -3.18 -11.91 2.83
CA VAL A 260 -3.93 -11.19 3.87
C VAL A 260 -5.02 -10.38 3.17
N VAL A 261 -6.28 -10.71 3.44
CA VAL A 261 -7.46 -10.13 2.79
C VAL A 261 -8.24 -9.28 3.82
N PRO A 262 -8.26 -7.94 3.69
CA PRO A 262 -9.06 -7.08 4.55
C PRO A 262 -10.55 -7.29 4.28
N VAL A 263 -11.25 -7.94 5.21
CA VAL A 263 -12.65 -8.35 5.05
C VAL A 263 -13.58 -7.14 4.90
N LYS A 264 -13.18 -5.97 5.42
CA LYS A 264 -13.86 -4.68 5.23
C LYS A 264 -14.05 -4.28 3.76
N LEU A 265 -13.20 -4.72 2.84
CA LEU A 265 -13.35 -4.48 1.40
C LEU A 265 -14.55 -5.21 0.77
N MET A 266 -15.21 -6.10 1.53
CA MET A 266 -16.49 -6.69 1.17
C MET A 266 -17.71 -5.79 1.47
N ARG A 267 -17.54 -4.74 2.29
CA ARG A 267 -18.64 -3.84 2.65
C ARG A 267 -18.90 -2.82 1.55
N TYR A 268 -20.17 -2.56 1.27
CA TYR A 268 -20.63 -1.56 0.33
C TYR A 268 -21.62 -0.64 1.08
N GLY A 269 -21.18 0.55 1.49
CA GLY A 269 -21.94 1.40 2.41
C GLY A 269 -22.30 0.65 3.71
N ASP A 270 -23.59 0.64 4.06
CA ASP A 270 -24.12 0.01 5.27
C ASP A 270 -24.31 -1.52 5.16
N ASP A 271 -23.88 -2.14 4.05
CA ASP A 271 -24.05 -3.58 3.83
C ASP A 271 -23.31 -4.41 4.90
N ASN A 272 -24.09 -5.17 5.68
CA ASN A 272 -23.60 -6.07 6.73
C ASN A 272 -23.21 -7.42 6.12
N LEU A 273 -22.16 -8.04 6.64
CA LEU A 273 -21.58 -9.29 6.11
C LEU A 273 -22.38 -10.53 6.54
N VAL A 274 -23.61 -10.65 6.04
CA VAL A 274 -24.61 -11.62 6.51
C VAL A 274 -24.69 -12.89 5.64
N SER A 275 -24.45 -12.76 4.32
CA SER A 275 -24.89 -13.73 3.32
C SER A 275 -23.81 -14.69 2.80
N ARG A 276 -24.24 -15.88 2.35
CA ARG A 276 -23.38 -16.85 1.65
C ARG A 276 -22.80 -16.29 0.33
N SER A 277 -23.47 -15.34 -0.33
CA SER A 277 -22.98 -14.72 -1.58
C SER A 277 -21.92 -13.64 -1.34
N GLN A 278 -21.93 -12.95 -0.20
CA GLN A 278 -20.77 -12.16 0.26
C GLN A 278 -19.59 -13.09 0.60
N ALA A 279 -19.82 -14.18 1.35
CA ALA A 279 -18.76 -15.14 1.68
C ALA A 279 -18.11 -15.77 0.43
N LYS A 280 -18.90 -16.24 -0.54
CA LYS A 280 -18.35 -16.82 -1.79
C LYS A 280 -17.50 -15.82 -2.58
N ARG A 281 -17.89 -14.54 -2.64
CA ARG A 281 -17.07 -13.47 -3.27
C ARG A 281 -15.75 -13.23 -2.53
N LEU A 282 -15.77 -13.23 -1.19
CA LEU A 282 -14.54 -13.15 -0.39
C LEU A 282 -13.59 -14.33 -0.70
N LEU A 283 -14.15 -15.53 -0.87
CA LEU A 283 -13.41 -16.78 -1.07
C LEU A 283 -12.97 -17.04 -2.53
N THR A 284 -13.52 -16.33 -3.52
CA THR A 284 -13.07 -16.44 -4.93
C THR A 284 -11.54 -16.28 -5.02
N ARG A 285 -10.85 -17.21 -5.70
CA ARG A 285 -9.39 -17.22 -5.93
C ARG A 285 -8.51 -17.39 -4.68
N VAL A 286 -9.06 -17.51 -3.46
CA VAL A 286 -8.23 -17.72 -2.25
C VAL A 286 -7.72 -19.17 -2.12
N ASP A 287 -8.29 -20.08 -2.91
CA ASP A 287 -7.80 -21.43 -3.21
C ASP A 287 -6.36 -21.49 -3.77
N ARG A 288 -5.84 -20.36 -4.27
CA ARG A 288 -4.48 -20.23 -4.83
C ARG A 288 -3.37 -20.06 -3.77
N PHE A 289 -3.69 -20.23 -2.49
CA PHE A 289 -2.80 -19.97 -1.35
C PHE A 289 -2.86 -21.15 -0.36
N LYS A 290 -1.71 -21.48 0.26
CA LYS A 290 -1.64 -22.45 1.38
C LYS A 290 -2.27 -21.83 2.65
N THR A 291 -2.10 -20.52 2.87
CA THR A 291 -2.66 -19.78 4.01
C THR A 291 -3.39 -18.51 3.57
N VAL A 292 -4.61 -18.30 4.09
CA VAL A 292 -5.47 -17.14 3.80
C VAL A 292 -5.82 -16.47 5.12
N VAL A 293 -5.15 -15.36 5.43
CA VAL A 293 -5.49 -14.54 6.60
C VAL A 293 -6.66 -13.63 6.25
N LEU A 294 -7.75 -13.75 6.98
CA LEU A 294 -8.93 -12.88 6.87
C LEU A 294 -8.89 -11.85 7.98
N ASP A 295 -8.63 -10.59 7.63
CA ASP A 295 -8.54 -9.50 8.61
C ASP A 295 -9.91 -8.85 8.83
N PHE A 296 -10.44 -9.01 10.04
CA PHE A 296 -11.75 -8.51 10.48
C PHE A 296 -11.65 -7.16 11.22
N ALA A 297 -10.54 -6.42 11.10
CA ALA A 297 -10.49 -5.04 11.52
C ALA A 297 -11.66 -4.22 10.91
N GLY A 298 -12.23 -3.32 11.72
CA GLY A 298 -13.43 -2.56 11.38
C GLY A 298 -14.76 -3.36 11.33
N ILE A 299 -14.75 -4.69 11.48
CA ILE A 299 -15.97 -5.51 11.40
C ILE A 299 -16.60 -5.70 12.78
N ALA A 300 -17.74 -5.03 13.00
CA ALA A 300 -18.52 -5.19 14.23
C ALA A 300 -19.06 -6.63 14.39
N SER A 301 -19.70 -7.19 13.35
CA SER A 301 -20.25 -8.55 13.35
C SER A 301 -20.33 -9.17 11.94
N ILE A 302 -20.61 -10.47 11.88
CA ILE A 302 -20.90 -11.22 10.64
C ILE A 302 -22.14 -12.09 10.86
N GLY A 303 -22.89 -12.40 9.81
CA GLY A 303 -24.05 -13.30 9.92
C GLY A 303 -23.66 -14.77 9.95
N GLN A 304 -24.53 -15.59 10.55
CA GLN A 304 -24.33 -17.05 10.63
C GLN A 304 -24.11 -17.69 9.25
N ALA A 305 -24.83 -17.24 8.22
CA ALA A 305 -24.73 -17.80 6.87
C ALA A 305 -23.40 -17.45 6.17
N PHE A 306 -22.83 -16.27 6.46
CA PHE A 306 -21.46 -15.91 6.04
C PHE A 306 -20.41 -16.76 6.77
N ALA A 307 -20.50 -16.86 8.09
CA ALA A 307 -19.55 -17.62 8.91
C ALA A 307 -19.52 -19.12 8.56
N ASP A 308 -20.70 -19.71 8.33
CA ASP A 308 -20.87 -21.11 7.91
C ASP A 308 -20.17 -21.41 6.57
N GLU A 309 -20.33 -20.53 5.58
CA GLU A 309 -19.69 -20.73 4.26
C GLU A 309 -18.16 -20.62 4.35
N VAL A 310 -17.63 -19.66 5.11
CA VAL A 310 -16.18 -19.43 5.25
C VAL A 310 -15.49 -20.49 6.11
N PHE A 311 -15.98 -20.73 7.33
CA PHE A 311 -15.23 -21.47 8.34
C PHE A 311 -15.58 -22.97 8.43
N ARG A 312 -16.71 -23.39 7.84
CA ARG A 312 -17.10 -24.80 7.69
C ARG A 312 -17.07 -25.25 6.23
N VAL A 313 -17.95 -24.71 5.37
CA VAL A 313 -18.16 -25.23 4.00
C VAL A 313 -16.93 -25.08 3.12
N PHE A 314 -16.24 -23.93 3.14
CA PHE A 314 -15.05 -23.71 2.33
C PHE A 314 -13.86 -24.54 2.82
N ARG A 315 -13.56 -24.53 4.12
CA ARG A 315 -12.48 -25.36 4.69
C ARG A 315 -12.67 -26.85 4.39
N ALA A 316 -13.89 -27.38 4.57
CA ALA A 316 -14.19 -28.78 4.27
C ALA A 316 -13.99 -29.15 2.78
N LYS A 317 -14.15 -28.19 1.86
CA LYS A 317 -13.90 -28.37 0.42
C LYS A 317 -12.44 -28.12 0.01
N ASN A 318 -11.68 -27.40 0.82
CA ASN A 318 -10.32 -26.96 0.52
C ASN A 318 -9.38 -27.27 1.70
N PRO A 319 -9.18 -28.55 2.07
CA PRO A 319 -8.42 -28.94 3.27
C PRO A 319 -6.93 -28.54 3.21
N GLY A 320 -6.40 -28.24 2.01
CA GLY A 320 -5.06 -27.68 1.83
C GLY A 320 -4.96 -26.15 1.98
N VAL A 321 -6.04 -25.47 2.38
CA VAL A 321 -6.11 -24.00 2.51
C VAL A 321 -6.42 -23.62 3.96
N GLU A 322 -5.39 -23.17 4.68
CA GLU A 322 -5.50 -22.70 6.05
C GLU A 322 -6.17 -21.31 6.10
N VAL A 323 -7.44 -21.25 6.48
CA VAL A 323 -8.17 -19.98 6.67
C VAL A 323 -8.02 -19.48 8.12
N VAL A 324 -7.30 -18.37 8.30
CA VAL A 324 -6.93 -17.81 9.62
C VAL A 324 -7.63 -16.47 9.87
N PRO A 325 -8.53 -16.35 10.85
CA PRO A 325 -9.18 -15.08 11.19
C PRO A 325 -8.27 -14.20 12.09
N MET A 326 -8.17 -12.92 11.77
CA MET A 326 -7.38 -11.92 12.50
C MET A 326 -8.24 -10.69 12.87
N HIS A 327 -7.85 -9.96 13.93
CA HIS A 327 -8.52 -8.75 14.45
C HIS A 327 -10.05 -8.87 14.68
N THR A 328 -10.55 -10.08 14.95
CA THR A 328 -11.99 -10.34 15.15
C THR A 328 -12.57 -9.60 16.35
N SER A 329 -13.74 -8.97 16.19
CA SER A 329 -14.57 -8.56 17.33
C SER A 329 -15.06 -9.76 18.15
N SER A 330 -15.57 -9.51 19.36
CA SER A 330 -16.23 -10.52 20.20
C SER A 330 -17.49 -11.12 19.54
N GLU A 331 -18.14 -10.42 18.63
CA GLU A 331 -19.31 -10.94 17.88
C GLU A 331 -18.86 -11.83 16.73
N VAL A 332 -17.87 -11.35 15.95
CA VAL A 332 -17.25 -12.11 14.86
C VAL A 332 -16.70 -13.43 15.39
N LYS A 333 -15.93 -13.41 16.49
CA LYS A 333 -15.36 -14.61 17.10
C LYS A 333 -16.44 -15.62 17.53
N ARG A 334 -17.55 -15.17 18.13
CA ARG A 334 -18.68 -16.05 18.49
C ARG A 334 -19.31 -16.74 17.27
N MET A 335 -19.44 -16.03 16.14
CA MET A 335 -20.00 -16.61 14.91
C MET A 335 -19.05 -17.59 14.23
N ILE A 336 -17.74 -17.32 14.24
CA ILE A 336 -16.70 -18.23 13.75
C ILE A 336 -16.73 -19.54 14.54
N THR A 337 -16.60 -19.47 15.87
CA THR A 337 -16.61 -20.66 16.74
C THR A 337 -17.90 -21.48 16.59
N ARG A 338 -19.05 -20.83 16.36
CA ARG A 338 -20.33 -21.52 16.10
C ARG A 338 -20.34 -22.27 14.76
N ALA A 339 -19.73 -21.71 13.70
CA ALA A 339 -19.59 -22.39 12.42
C ALA A 339 -18.63 -23.59 12.49
N GLU A 340 -17.51 -23.42 13.20
CA GLU A 340 -16.50 -24.47 13.41
C GLU A 340 -17.07 -25.65 14.22
N ALA A 341 -17.81 -25.39 15.30
CA ALA A 341 -18.43 -26.41 16.14
C ALA A 341 -19.44 -27.29 15.36
N LEU A 342 -20.19 -26.70 14.42
CA LEU A 342 -21.10 -27.47 13.55
C LEU A 342 -20.32 -28.46 12.67
N GLY A 343 -19.17 -28.05 12.12
CA GLY A 343 -18.31 -28.94 11.33
C GLY A 343 -17.68 -30.09 12.12
N ALA A 344 -17.40 -29.87 13.40
CA ALA A 344 -16.94 -30.93 14.31
C ALA A 344 -18.03 -31.98 14.57
N HIS A 345 -19.30 -31.57 14.67
CA HIS A 345 -20.41 -32.51 14.79
C HIS A 345 -20.69 -33.26 13.47
N ASP A 346 -20.65 -32.57 12.32
CA ASP A 346 -20.82 -33.21 11.00
C ASP A 346 -19.77 -34.31 10.74
N SER A 347 -18.54 -34.13 11.22
CA SER A 347 -17.43 -35.08 11.03
C SER A 347 -17.36 -36.19 12.09
N ALA A 348 -17.90 -35.98 13.30
CA ALA A 348 -18.00 -37.01 14.33
C ALA A 348 -19.22 -37.94 14.17
N GLY A 349 -20.26 -37.51 13.44
CA GLY A 349 -21.49 -38.29 13.23
C GLY A 349 -21.51 -39.16 11.96
N GLY A 350 -20.38 -39.28 11.25
CA GLY A 350 -20.28 -39.95 9.94
C GLY A 350 -19.32 -41.15 9.91
N ALA A 351 -19.11 -41.81 11.06
CA ALA A 351 -18.22 -42.96 11.24
C ALA A 351 -19.01 -44.20 11.72
#